data_AF-A0A7Z1R3M3-F1
#
_entry.id   AF-A0A7Z1R3M3-F1
#
_cell.length_a   1.000
_cell.length_b   1.000
_cell.length_c   1.000
_cell.angle_alpha   90.00
_cell.angle_beta   90.00
_cell.angle_gamma   90.00
#
_symmetry.space_group_name_H-M   'P 1'
#
loop_
_entity.id
_entity.type
_entity.pdbx_description
1 polymer ?
#
loop_
_entity_poly.entity_id
_entity_poly.type
_entity_poly.pdbx_seq_one_letter_code
_entity_poly.pdbx_strand_id
1 'polypeptide(L)'
;MWVLIFLCALVFALIVPLGGNFFGLPDAVLPPLFAANLTLFLWLLARFVGRPMVSFLEARGEGIADELAQARRRLAEAESLRDEVRRRLDEVEREVEALKVRADRDGAAEAEEIAAQTVREQQRFLERVDEEIRRRTTEARTTLSRDTAELTARLTKDLLDKELTSGDRRRILAASLTAMRSADSGD
;
A
#
# COMPACT_ATOMS: atom_id res chain seq x y z
N MET A 1 10.39 -67.48 -32.49
CA MET A 1 9.38 -66.82 -33.34
C MET A 1 9.86 -66.67 -34.78
N TRP A 2 11.02 -66.05 -35.02
CA TRP A 2 11.61 -65.85 -36.36
C TRP A 2 11.86 -67.13 -37.17
N VAL A 3 12.39 -68.17 -36.52
CA VAL A 3 12.60 -69.50 -37.16
C VAL A 3 11.28 -70.16 -37.57
N LEU A 4 10.20 -69.95 -36.82
CA LEU A 4 8.87 -70.50 -37.13
C LEU A 4 8.21 -69.79 -38.32
N ILE A 5 8.41 -68.48 -38.45
CA ILE A 5 7.96 -67.69 -39.61
C ILE A 5 8.78 -68.06 -40.85
N PHE A 6 10.09 -68.28 -40.69
CA PHE A 6 10.97 -68.76 -41.76
C PHE A 6 10.58 -70.18 -42.21
N LEU A 7 10.27 -71.07 -41.26
CA LEU A 7 9.85 -72.44 -41.53
C LEU A 7 8.44 -72.47 -42.16
N CYS A 8 7.51 -71.61 -41.73
CA CYS A 8 6.21 -71.45 -42.39
C CYS A 8 6.33 -70.86 -43.80
N ALA A 9 7.22 -69.89 -44.03
CA ALA A 9 7.45 -69.32 -45.37
C ALA A 9 8.12 -70.34 -46.30
N LEU A 10 9.04 -71.16 -45.78
CA LEU A 10 9.67 -72.27 -46.50
C LEU A 10 8.65 -73.38 -46.83
N VAL A 11 7.77 -73.72 -45.88
CA VAL A 11 6.69 -74.70 -46.08
C VAL A 11 5.65 -74.17 -47.07
N PHE A 12 5.31 -72.87 -47.01
CA PHE A 12 4.44 -72.21 -47.99
C PHE A 12 5.06 -72.22 -49.40
N ALA A 13 6.38 -72.04 -49.51
CA ALA A 13 7.12 -72.13 -50.78
C ALA A 13 7.10 -73.54 -51.40
N LEU A 14 6.90 -74.58 -50.59
CA LEU A 14 6.81 -75.97 -51.04
C LEU A 14 5.38 -76.37 -51.45
N ILE A 15 4.37 -75.61 -51.03
CA ILE A 15 2.95 -75.92 -51.20
C ILE A 15 2.31 -75.14 -52.36
N VAL A 16 2.80 -73.96 -52.74
CA VAL A 16 2.21 -73.14 -53.81
C VAL A 16 2.62 -73.69 -55.20
N PRO A 17 1.70 -74.29 -55.99
CA PRO A 17 1.98 -74.63 -57.37
C PRO A 17 1.75 -73.39 -58.23
N LEU A 18 2.83 -72.72 -58.62
CA LEU A 18 2.79 -71.73 -59.68
C LEU A 18 2.64 -72.47 -61.00
N GLY A 19 1.40 -72.61 -61.46
CA GLY A 19 1.10 -73.29 -62.71
C GLY A 19 1.78 -72.62 -63.91
N GLY A 20 2.66 -73.39 -64.58
CA GLY A 20 3.11 -73.18 -65.95
C GLY A 20 4.35 -72.30 -66.11
N ASN A 21 5.29 -72.78 -66.95
CA ASN A 21 6.53 -72.16 -67.43
C ASN A 21 6.45 -70.62 -67.60
N PHE A 22 6.66 -69.87 -66.51
CA PHE A 22 6.58 -68.40 -66.56
C PHE A 22 7.87 -67.72 -67.07
N PHE A 23 8.95 -68.45 -67.36
CA PHE A 23 10.17 -67.84 -67.92
C PHE A 23 11.13 -68.83 -68.63
N GLY A 24 10.66 -70.03 -69.02
CA GLY A 24 11.50 -71.07 -69.62
C GLY A 24 12.49 -71.77 -68.66
N LEU A 25 12.29 -71.59 -67.35
CA LEU A 25 13.05 -72.24 -66.28
C LEU A 25 12.21 -73.40 -65.69
N PRO A 26 12.83 -74.50 -65.21
CA PRO A 26 12.11 -75.64 -64.65
C PRO A 26 11.22 -75.25 -63.45
N ASP A 27 9.98 -75.77 -63.41
CA ASP A 27 8.93 -75.42 -62.42
C ASP A 27 9.34 -75.61 -60.94
N ALA A 28 10.44 -76.33 -60.67
CA ALA A 28 10.94 -76.59 -59.32
C ALA A 28 11.84 -75.49 -58.72
N VAL A 29 12.43 -74.60 -59.54
CA VAL A 29 13.47 -73.64 -59.05
C VAL A 29 12.94 -72.22 -58.84
N LEU A 30 11.83 -71.87 -59.47
CA LEU A 30 11.28 -70.51 -59.43
C LEU A 30 10.62 -70.20 -58.07
N PRO A 31 9.70 -71.04 -57.53
CA PRO A 31 9.08 -70.77 -56.23
C PRO A 31 10.04 -70.56 -55.04
N PRO A 32 11.10 -71.38 -54.84
CA PRO A 32 11.99 -71.20 -53.69
C PRO A 32 12.82 -69.91 -53.78
N LEU A 33 13.17 -69.45 -54.99
CA LEU A 33 13.96 -68.23 -55.18
C LEU A 33 13.14 -66.97 -54.86
N PHE A 34 11.89 -66.91 -55.29
CA PHE A 34 10.97 -65.82 -54.93
C PHE A 34 10.66 -65.81 -53.43
N ALA A 35 10.46 -67.00 -52.83
CA ALA A 35 10.25 -67.11 -51.39
C ALA A 35 11.47 -66.68 -50.58
N ALA A 36 12.68 -67.06 -51.01
CA ALA A 36 13.94 -66.61 -50.40
C ALA A 36 14.09 -65.08 -50.49
N ASN A 37 13.79 -64.48 -51.65
CA ASN A 37 13.81 -63.02 -51.83
C ASN A 37 12.78 -62.31 -50.93
N LEU A 38 11.53 -62.78 -50.90
CA LEU A 38 10.49 -62.21 -50.02
C LEU A 38 10.87 -62.34 -48.55
N THR A 39 11.44 -63.48 -48.15
CA THR A 39 11.85 -63.72 -46.76
C THR A 39 13.03 -62.84 -46.37
N LEU A 40 14.02 -62.69 -47.25
CA LEU A 40 15.14 -61.76 -47.07
C LEU A 40 14.64 -60.32 -46.95
N PHE A 41 13.74 -59.91 -47.85
CA PHE A 41 13.12 -58.58 -47.80
C PHE A 41 12.37 -58.34 -46.48
N LEU A 42 11.55 -59.30 -46.02
CA LEU A 42 10.80 -59.19 -44.78
C LEU A 42 11.74 -59.14 -43.55
N TRP A 43 12.84 -59.90 -43.58
CA TRP A 43 13.86 -59.87 -42.54
C TRP A 43 14.57 -58.51 -42.48
N LEU A 44 15.00 -57.97 -43.62
CA LEU A 44 15.58 -56.62 -43.69
C LEU A 44 14.57 -55.57 -43.20
N LEU A 45 13.32 -55.64 -43.67
CA LEU A 45 12.28 -54.66 -43.32
C LEU A 45 12.01 -54.67 -41.81
N ALA A 46 11.85 -55.84 -41.19
CA ALA A 46 11.60 -55.90 -39.77
C ALA A 46 12.83 -55.51 -38.93
N ARG A 47 14.04 -55.84 -39.40
CA ARG A 47 15.30 -55.48 -38.71
C ARG A 47 15.60 -53.99 -38.77
N PHE A 48 15.26 -53.32 -39.88
CA PHE A 48 15.51 -51.90 -40.12
C PHE A 48 14.34 -51.00 -39.72
N VAL A 49 13.09 -51.39 -39.96
CA VAL A 49 11.90 -50.56 -39.71
C VAL A 49 11.22 -50.88 -38.39
N GLY A 50 11.23 -52.15 -37.95
CA GLY A 50 10.53 -52.56 -36.72
C GLY A 50 11.05 -51.84 -35.47
N ARG A 51 12.37 -51.73 -35.31
CA ARG A 51 12.98 -51.04 -34.15
C ARG A 51 12.69 -49.53 -34.10
N PRO A 52 12.92 -48.74 -35.17
CA PRO A 52 12.62 -47.30 -35.10
C PRO A 52 11.12 -47.00 -35.01
N MET A 53 10.25 -47.83 -35.59
CA MET A 53 8.79 -47.61 -35.53
C MET A 53 8.25 -47.77 -34.10
N VAL A 54 8.69 -48.80 -33.38
CA VAL A 54 8.30 -49.03 -31.98
C VAL A 54 8.84 -47.92 -31.08
N SER A 55 10.13 -47.56 -31.23
CA SER A 55 10.74 -46.48 -30.46
C SER A 55 10.04 -45.13 -30.69
N PHE A 56 9.57 -44.84 -31.90
CA PHE A 56 8.81 -43.63 -32.18
C PHE A 56 7.45 -43.61 -31.49
N LEU A 57 6.74 -44.75 -31.45
CA LEU A 57 5.46 -44.86 -30.76
C LEU A 57 5.62 -44.78 -29.24
N GLU A 58 6.67 -45.39 -28.69
CA GLU A 58 7.03 -45.28 -27.27
C GLU A 58 7.36 -43.82 -26.90
N ALA A 59 8.23 -43.15 -27.66
CA ALA A 59 8.57 -41.75 -27.44
C ALA A 59 7.36 -40.81 -27.54
N ARG A 60 6.41 -41.10 -28.45
CA ARG A 60 5.14 -40.37 -28.53
C ARG A 60 4.26 -40.63 -27.31
N GLY A 61 4.19 -41.88 -26.85
CA GLY A 61 3.44 -42.26 -25.65
C GLY A 61 3.99 -41.59 -24.39
N GLU A 62 5.31 -41.62 -24.21
CA GLU A 62 6.00 -40.94 -23.12
C GLU A 62 5.79 -39.42 -23.17
N GLY A 63 5.91 -38.80 -24.35
CA GLY A 63 5.65 -37.36 -24.51
C GLY A 63 4.23 -36.95 -24.09
N ILE A 64 3.21 -37.72 -24.50
CA ILE A 64 1.81 -37.46 -24.10
C ILE A 64 1.63 -37.67 -22.58
N ALA A 65 2.25 -38.71 -22.02
CA ALA A 65 2.17 -38.98 -20.58
C ALA A 65 2.81 -37.84 -19.77
N ASP A 66 3.96 -37.33 -20.21
CA ASP A 66 4.66 -36.21 -19.59
C ASP A 66 3.88 -34.90 -19.72
N GLU A 67 3.33 -34.60 -20.90
CA GLU A 67 2.46 -33.43 -21.10
C GLU A 67 1.24 -33.48 -20.19
N LEU A 68 0.60 -34.64 -20.06
CA LEU A 68 -0.55 -34.83 -19.18
C LEU A 68 -0.16 -34.71 -17.70
N ALA A 69 1.00 -35.24 -17.31
CA ALA A 69 1.53 -35.11 -15.95
C ALA A 69 1.84 -33.64 -15.61
N GLN A 70 2.45 -32.90 -16.54
CA GLN A 70 2.71 -31.47 -16.38
C GLN A 70 1.41 -30.67 -16.31
N ALA A 71 0.43 -30.95 -17.16
CA ALA A 71 -0.87 -30.29 -17.12
C ALA A 71 -1.58 -30.50 -15.78
N ARG A 72 -1.54 -31.74 -15.23
CA ARG A 72 -2.09 -32.05 -13.91
C ARG A 72 -1.36 -31.31 -12.78
N ARG A 73 -0.02 -31.23 -12.83
CA ARG A 73 0.76 -30.46 -11.85
C ARG A 73 0.40 -28.98 -11.89
N ARG A 74 0.34 -28.39 -13.08
CA ARG A 74 -0.07 -26.98 -13.25
C ARG A 74 -1.49 -26.71 -12.75
N LEU A 75 -2.41 -27.65 -12.96
CA LEU A 75 -3.78 -27.54 -12.43
C LEU A 75 -3.76 -27.54 -10.89
N ALA A 76 -3.05 -28.49 -10.28
CA ALA A 76 -2.94 -28.58 -8.83
C ALA A 76 -2.25 -27.34 -8.22
N GLU A 77 -1.19 -26.84 -8.87
CA GLU A 77 -0.52 -25.59 -8.49
C GLU A 77 -1.48 -24.39 -8.59
N ALA A 78 -2.23 -24.26 -9.69
CA ALA A 78 -3.21 -23.20 -9.88
C ALA A 78 -4.34 -23.27 -8.84
N GLU A 79 -4.83 -24.45 -8.51
CA GLU A 79 -5.83 -24.66 -7.45
C GLU A 79 -5.26 -24.25 -6.08
N SER A 80 -4.04 -24.68 -5.76
CA SER A 80 -3.39 -24.31 -4.50
C SER A 80 -3.16 -22.80 -4.37
N LEU A 81 -2.75 -22.15 -5.46
CA LEU A 81 -2.54 -20.71 -5.51
C LEU A 81 -3.86 -19.96 -5.38
N ARG A 82 -4.92 -20.44 -6.04
CA ARG A 82 -6.27 -19.87 -5.91
C ARG A 82 -6.74 -19.93 -4.46
N ASP A 83 -6.56 -21.05 -3.80
CA ASP A 83 -6.99 -21.24 -2.41
C ASP A 83 -6.13 -20.43 -1.43
N GLU A 84 -4.84 -20.25 -1.70
CA GLU A 84 -3.99 -19.32 -0.95
C GLU A 84 -4.42 -17.86 -1.13
N VAL A 85 -4.64 -17.42 -2.37
CA VAL A 85 -5.11 -16.06 -2.66
C VAL A 85 -6.46 -15.80 -2.00
N ARG A 86 -7.39 -16.76 -2.05
CA ARG A 86 -8.68 -16.65 -1.37
C ARG A 86 -8.52 -16.49 0.14
N ARG A 87 -7.68 -17.31 0.78
CA ARG A 87 -7.39 -17.17 2.21
C ARG A 87 -6.80 -15.82 2.56
N ARG A 88 -5.86 -15.31 1.76
CA ARG A 88 -5.27 -13.98 1.95
C ARG A 88 -6.31 -12.86 1.77
N LEU A 89 -7.21 -12.98 0.80
CA LEU A 89 -8.30 -12.03 0.63
C LEU A 89 -9.24 -12.03 1.84
N ASP A 90 -9.65 -13.20 2.32
CA ASP A 90 -10.51 -13.32 3.51
C ASP A 90 -9.82 -12.78 4.78
N GLU A 91 -8.50 -12.85 4.87
CA GLU A 91 -7.71 -12.26 5.96
C GLU A 91 -7.64 -10.73 5.83
N VAL A 92 -7.34 -10.21 4.64
CA VAL A 92 -7.32 -8.77 4.37
C VAL A 92 -8.68 -8.14 4.61
N GLU A 93 -9.78 -8.79 4.22
CA GLU A 93 -11.14 -8.30 4.49
C GLU A 93 -11.38 -8.15 6.01
N ARG A 94 -10.99 -9.16 6.80
CA ARG A 94 -11.08 -9.11 8.26
C ARG A 94 -10.19 -8.02 8.87
N GLU A 95 -8.99 -7.84 8.36
CA GLU A 95 -8.10 -6.76 8.80
C GLU A 95 -8.65 -5.38 8.48
N VAL A 96 -9.26 -5.20 7.30
CA VAL A 96 -9.90 -3.95 6.88
C VAL A 96 -11.10 -3.65 7.77
N GLU A 97 -11.95 -4.62 8.07
CA GLU A 97 -13.05 -4.44 9.01
C GLU A 97 -12.55 -4.06 10.41
N ALA A 98 -11.54 -4.77 10.92
CA ALA A 98 -10.93 -4.43 12.21
C ALA A 98 -10.29 -3.03 12.21
N LEU A 99 -9.67 -2.62 11.10
CA LEU A 99 -9.10 -1.30 10.92
C LEU A 99 -10.18 -0.21 10.91
N LYS A 100 -11.30 -0.43 10.23
CA LYS A 100 -12.44 0.50 10.23
C LYS A 100 -12.98 0.70 11.65
N VAL A 101 -13.22 -0.39 12.38
CA VAL A 101 -13.71 -0.32 13.77
C VAL A 101 -12.73 0.42 14.68
N ARG A 102 -11.41 0.19 14.51
CA ARG A 102 -10.39 0.95 15.24
C ARG A 102 -10.39 2.43 14.86
N ALA A 103 -10.41 2.75 13.57
CA ALA A 103 -10.42 4.12 13.08
C ALA A 103 -11.65 4.90 13.56
N ASP A 104 -12.83 4.28 13.58
CA ASP A 104 -14.04 4.90 14.11
C ASP A 104 -13.94 5.15 15.62
N ARG A 105 -13.38 4.20 16.36
CA ARG A 105 -13.17 4.32 17.81
C ARG A 105 -12.16 5.41 18.15
N ASP A 106 -11.02 5.40 17.48
CA ASP A 106 -9.93 6.35 17.69
C ASP A 106 -10.39 7.76 17.25
N GLY A 107 -11.10 7.86 16.11
CA GLY A 107 -11.70 9.11 15.65
C GLY A 107 -12.73 9.68 16.62
N ALA A 108 -13.57 8.84 17.23
CA ALA A 108 -14.51 9.28 18.26
C ALA A 108 -13.80 9.76 19.54
N ALA A 109 -12.76 9.04 19.99
CA ALA A 109 -11.98 9.43 21.17
C ALA A 109 -11.22 10.74 20.93
N GLU A 110 -10.60 10.90 19.76
CA GLU A 110 -9.89 12.12 19.38
C GLU A 110 -10.84 13.30 19.25
N ALA A 111 -12.04 13.10 18.66
CA ALA A 111 -13.06 14.14 18.59
C ALA A 111 -13.52 14.61 19.98
N GLU A 112 -13.70 13.67 20.93
CA GLU A 112 -14.04 14.00 22.31
C GLU A 112 -12.89 14.75 23.01
N GLU A 113 -11.64 14.32 22.80
CA GLU A 113 -10.48 14.99 23.36
C GLU A 113 -10.33 16.42 22.82
N ILE A 114 -10.43 16.61 21.50
CA ILE A 114 -10.38 17.93 20.86
C ILE A 114 -11.50 18.83 21.39
N ALA A 115 -12.72 18.30 21.53
CA ALA A 115 -13.84 19.06 22.09
C ALA A 115 -13.56 19.48 23.54
N ALA A 116 -13.06 18.56 24.37
CA ALA A 116 -12.72 18.84 25.76
C ALA A 116 -11.57 19.85 25.89
N GLN A 117 -10.54 19.74 25.05
CA GLN A 117 -9.43 20.70 25.00
C GLN A 117 -9.92 22.07 24.55
N THR A 118 -10.75 22.14 23.50
CA THR A 118 -11.33 23.38 22.99
C THR A 118 -12.14 24.12 24.06
N VAL A 119 -12.97 23.41 24.84
CA VAL A 119 -13.74 24.02 25.94
C VAL A 119 -12.81 24.60 27.01
N ARG A 120 -11.76 23.87 27.41
CA ARG A 120 -10.78 24.36 28.39
C ARG A 120 -10.00 25.56 27.86
N GLU A 121 -9.65 25.57 26.58
CA GLU A 121 -8.98 26.69 25.94
C GLU A 121 -9.87 27.92 25.82
N GLN A 122 -11.15 27.73 25.48
CA GLN A 122 -12.13 28.80 25.47
C GLN A 122 -12.27 29.43 26.86
N GLN A 123 -12.40 28.62 27.92
CA GLN A 123 -12.46 29.13 29.29
C GLN A 123 -11.21 29.95 29.66
N ARG A 124 -10.01 29.39 29.42
CA ARG A 124 -8.75 30.11 29.66
C ARG A 124 -8.62 31.38 28.80
N PHE A 125 -9.15 31.36 27.58
CA PHE A 125 -9.16 32.54 26.71
C PHE A 125 -10.07 33.62 27.28
N LEU A 126 -11.29 33.27 27.70
CA LEU A 126 -12.23 34.21 28.32
C LEU A 126 -11.67 34.81 29.61
N GLU A 127 -11.05 33.99 30.47
CA GLU A 127 -10.40 34.47 31.69
C GLU A 127 -9.30 35.50 31.39
N ARG A 128 -8.43 35.23 30.40
CA ARG A 128 -7.40 36.18 29.97
C ARG A 128 -7.98 37.46 29.39
N VAL A 129 -9.05 37.36 28.61
CA VAL A 129 -9.75 38.53 28.05
C VAL A 129 -10.34 39.37 29.17
N ASP A 130 -11.00 38.76 30.15
CA ASP A 130 -11.55 39.47 31.31
C ASP A 130 -10.46 40.15 32.15
N GLU A 131 -9.33 39.48 32.36
CA GLU A 131 -8.18 40.06 33.07
C GLU A 131 -7.60 41.26 32.30
N GLU A 132 -7.41 41.13 30.98
CA GLU A 132 -6.94 42.22 30.13
C GLU A 132 -7.93 43.38 30.10
N ILE A 133 -9.25 43.12 30.02
CA ILE A 133 -10.29 44.17 30.09
C ILE A 133 -10.19 44.92 31.43
N ARG A 134 -10.06 44.21 32.55
CA ARG A 134 -9.93 44.84 33.88
C ARG A 134 -8.67 45.69 33.97
N ARG A 135 -7.55 45.17 33.47
CA ARG A 135 -6.28 45.90 33.41
C ARG A 135 -6.41 47.18 32.58
N ARG A 136 -6.91 47.07 31.34
CA ARG A 136 -7.13 48.21 30.43
C ARG A 136 -8.09 49.23 31.00
N THR A 137 -9.16 48.79 31.67
CA THR A 137 -10.12 49.68 32.32
C THR A 137 -9.46 50.45 33.47
N THR A 138 -8.62 49.78 34.25
CA THR A 138 -7.88 50.42 35.35
C THR A 138 -6.86 51.42 34.81
N GLU A 139 -6.08 51.04 33.80
CA GLU A 139 -5.15 51.93 33.09
C GLU A 139 -5.90 53.16 32.52
N ALA A 140 -7.02 52.96 31.81
CA ALA A 140 -7.83 54.05 31.28
C ALA A 140 -8.36 55.00 32.37
N ARG A 141 -8.84 54.47 33.51
CA ARG A 141 -9.27 55.30 34.65
C ARG A 141 -8.12 56.11 35.23
N THR A 142 -6.93 55.53 35.36
CA THR A 142 -5.75 56.25 35.86
C THR A 142 -5.31 57.36 34.92
N THR A 143 -5.31 57.11 33.61
CA THR A 143 -5.00 58.12 32.59
C THR A 143 -6.02 59.25 32.61
N LEU A 144 -7.32 58.95 32.61
CA LEU A 144 -8.37 59.97 32.69
C LEU A 144 -8.27 60.82 33.96
N SER A 145 -7.95 60.20 35.10
CA SER A 145 -7.76 60.92 36.37
C SER A 145 -6.56 61.88 36.29
N ARG A 146 -5.47 61.44 35.68
CA ARG A 146 -4.26 62.25 35.46
C ARG A 146 -4.54 63.43 34.51
N ASP A 147 -5.21 63.17 33.39
CA ASP A 147 -5.56 64.19 32.39
C ASP A 147 -6.51 65.23 32.99
N THR A 148 -7.48 64.79 33.80
CA THR A 148 -8.41 65.69 34.50
C THR A 148 -7.68 66.54 35.53
N ALA A 149 -6.75 65.96 36.30
CA ALA A 149 -5.93 66.72 37.26
C ALA A 149 -5.05 67.76 36.55
N GLU A 150 -4.46 67.41 35.41
CA GLU A 150 -3.66 68.33 34.59
C GLU A 150 -4.50 69.46 34.01
N LEU A 151 -5.66 69.16 33.42
CA LEU A 151 -6.60 70.16 32.91
C LEU A 151 -7.09 71.09 34.02
N THR A 152 -7.43 70.55 35.18
CA THR A 152 -7.86 71.34 36.34
C THR A 152 -6.74 72.25 36.84
N ALA A 153 -5.50 71.76 36.92
CA ALA A 153 -4.34 72.56 37.31
C ALA A 153 -4.06 73.68 36.30
N ARG A 154 -4.18 73.41 34.99
CA ARG A 154 -4.04 74.42 33.92
C ARG A 154 -5.14 75.48 34.00
N LEU A 155 -6.40 75.08 34.16
CA LEU A 155 -7.53 76.00 34.32
C LEU A 155 -7.38 76.87 35.58
N THR A 156 -6.95 76.26 36.69
CA THR A 156 -6.70 76.98 37.95
C THR A 156 -5.58 78.00 37.78
N LYS A 157 -4.49 77.63 37.08
CA LYS A 157 -3.40 78.54 36.75
C LYS A 157 -3.87 79.73 35.90
N ASP A 158 -4.61 79.47 34.83
CA ASP A 158 -5.14 80.51 33.94
C ASP A 158 -6.14 81.44 34.66
N LEU A 159 -6.97 80.90 35.55
CA LEU A 159 -7.90 81.69 36.36
C LEU A 159 -7.15 82.55 37.40
N LEU A 160 -6.16 81.96 38.07
CA LEU A 160 -5.34 82.65 39.05
C LEU A 160 -4.50 83.76 38.39
N ASP A 161 -3.95 83.55 37.20
CA ASP A 161 -3.22 84.58 36.45
C ASP A 161 -4.13 85.76 36.04
N LYS A 162 -5.44 85.52 35.81
CA LYS A 162 -6.42 86.56 35.47
C LYS A 162 -6.93 87.35 36.68
N GLU A 163 -7.13 86.71 37.83
CA GLU A 163 -7.71 87.33 39.05
C GLU A 163 -6.66 87.88 40.03
N LEU A 164 -5.38 87.51 39.90
CA LEU A 164 -4.32 87.97 40.83
C LEU A 164 -3.99 89.47 40.67
N THR A 165 -4.44 90.27 41.64
CA THR A 165 -4.03 91.67 41.82
C THR A 165 -2.66 91.81 42.51
N SER A 166 -2.00 92.96 42.32
CA SER A 166 -0.65 93.25 42.85
C SER A 166 -0.55 93.18 44.38
N GLY A 167 -1.67 93.30 45.10
CA GLY A 167 -1.76 93.14 46.55
C GLY A 167 -1.66 91.68 47.02
N ASP A 168 -2.34 90.77 46.34
CA ASP A 168 -2.33 89.34 46.68
C ASP A 168 -0.97 88.70 46.42
N ARG A 169 -0.29 89.13 45.35
CA ARG A 169 1.07 88.67 45.02
C ARG A 169 2.09 88.97 46.12
N ARG A 170 1.96 90.13 46.80
CA ARG A 170 2.80 90.49 47.96
C ARG A 170 2.47 89.67 49.21
N ARG A 171 1.19 89.40 49.45
CA ARG A 171 0.74 88.58 50.59
C ARG A 171 1.23 87.13 50.46
N ILE A 172 1.18 86.55 49.27
CA ILE A 172 1.71 85.20 48.99
C ILE A 172 3.23 85.16 49.17
N LEU A 173 3.97 86.16 48.67
CA LEU A 173 5.42 86.24 48.86
C LEU A 173 5.80 86.31 50.35
N ALA A 174 5.10 87.13 51.13
CA ALA A 174 5.33 87.25 52.57
C ALA A 174 5.03 85.94 53.32
N ALA A 175 3.96 85.23 52.93
CA ALA A 175 3.62 83.92 53.50
C ALA A 175 4.68 82.85 53.17
N SER A 176 5.16 82.78 51.91
CA SER A 176 6.21 81.82 51.50
C SER A 176 7.56 82.09 52.18
N LEU A 177 7.93 83.36 52.36
CA LEU A 177 9.13 83.74 53.12
C LEU A 177 9.03 83.37 54.61
N THR A 178 7.83 83.45 55.18
CA THR A 178 7.58 83.04 56.57
C THR A 178 7.63 81.51 56.70
N ALA A 179 7.05 80.77 55.76
CA ALA A 179 7.07 79.31 55.74
C ALA A 179 8.49 78.72 55.56
N MET A 180 9.31 79.31 54.68
CA MET A 180 10.72 78.92 54.55
C MET A 180 11.51 79.20 55.83
N ARG A 181 11.27 80.35 56.46
CA ARG A 181 11.93 80.71 57.72
C ARG A 181 11.54 79.79 58.88
N SER A 182 10.32 79.21 58.87
CA SER A 182 9.91 78.18 59.85
C SER A 182 10.43 76.77 59.55
N ALA A 183 10.75 76.44 58.30
CA ALA A 183 11.37 75.16 57.93
C ALA A 183 12.90 75.16 58.17
N ASP A 184 13.55 76.32 58.03
CA ASP A 184 14.99 76.53 58.30
C ASP A 184 15.32 76.67 59.81
N SER A 185 14.31 76.80 60.66
CA SER A 185 14.44 76.88 62.13
C SER A 185 14.03 75.59 62.86
N GLY A 186 13.90 74.49 62.10
CA GLY A 186 13.47 73.16 62.57
C GLY A 186 14.49 72.04 62.41
N ASP A 187 15.78 72.35 62.22
CA ASP A 187 16.91 71.43 62.44
C ASP A 187 17.78 71.97 63.60
#